data_AF-A0A3R6VES2-F1
#
_entry.id   AF-A0A3R6VES2-F1
#
_cell.length_a   1.000
_cell.length_b   1.000
_cell.length_c   1.000
_cell.angle_alpha   90.00
_cell.angle_beta   90.00
_cell.angle_gamma   90.00
#
_symmetry.space_group_name_H-M   'P 1'
#
loop_
_entity.id
_entity.type
_entity.pdbx_description
1 polymer ?
#
loop_
_entity_poly.entity_id
_entity_poly.type
_entity_poly.pdbx_seq_one_letter_code
_entity_poly.pdbx_strand_id
1 'polypeptide(L)' 'MTWLTARKGSTGMKKCAFCKHYFDPTFEVIAPKRGMKDVWEYERGVKKPCLLRDNREMQSQMTCPKFEVRI' A
#
# COMPACT_ATOMS: atom_id res chain seq x y z
N MET A 1 0.09 -16.03 0.68
CA MET A 1 -0.02 -14.73 0.00
C MET A 1 -1.48 -14.30 0.07
N THR A 2 -1.82 -13.34 0.92
CA THR A 2 -3.22 -12.95 1.18
C THR A 2 -3.43 -11.54 0.64
N TRP A 3 -4.22 -11.40 -0.43
CA TRP A 3 -4.61 -10.10 -0.98
C TRP A 3 -5.78 -9.52 -0.17
N LEU A 4 -5.68 -8.25 0.17
CA LEU A 4 -6.72 -7.49 0.87
C LEU A 4 -7.17 -6.33 0.00
N THR A 5 -8.42 -5.89 0.15
CA THR A 5 -9.00 -4.79 -0.63
C THR A 5 -9.08 -3.50 0.18
N ALA A 6 -9.00 -2.36 -0.51
CA ALA A 6 -9.23 -1.03 0.02
C ALA A 6 -9.97 -0.18 -1.03
N ARG A 7 -10.98 0.58 -0.60
CA ARG A 7 -11.73 1.49 -1.48
C ARG A 7 -11.04 2.84 -1.58
N LYS A 8 -10.95 3.40 -2.79
CA LYS A 8 -10.36 4.71 -3.04
C LYS A 8 -11.02 5.79 -2.19
N GLY A 9 -10.24 6.60 -1.50
CA GLY A 9 -10.72 7.65 -0.58
C GLY A 9 -11.15 7.18 0.82
N SER A 10 -11.16 5.88 1.11
CA SER A 10 -11.47 5.36 2.46
C SER A 10 -10.29 5.42 3.41
N THR A 11 -10.53 5.36 4.72
CA THR A 11 -9.47 5.19 5.74
C THR A 11 -8.69 3.90 5.56
N GLY A 12 -9.31 2.88 4.96
CA GLY A 12 -8.67 1.61 4.59
C GLY A 12 -7.51 1.75 3.60
N MET A 13 -7.39 2.88 2.91
CA MET A 13 -6.26 3.16 2.01
C MET A 13 -4.99 3.65 2.71
N LYS A 14 -5.05 4.07 3.98
CA LYS A 14 -3.89 4.66 4.68
C LYS A 14 -2.81 3.62 5.04
N LYS A 15 -2.57 2.65 4.16
CA LYS A 15 -1.64 1.53 4.30
C LYS A 15 -0.33 1.82 3.57
N CYS A 16 0.77 1.28 4.09
CA CYS A 16 2.09 1.41 3.48
C CYS A 16 2.08 0.99 2.01
N ALA A 17 1.37 -0.08 1.64
CA ALA A 17 1.25 -0.52 0.24
C ALA A 17 0.79 0.59 -0.74
N PHE A 18 -0.03 1.53 -0.26
CA PHE A 18 -0.56 2.65 -1.04
C PHE A 18 0.16 3.97 -0.78
N CYS A 19 1.26 3.94 -0.03
CA CYS A 19 2.00 5.13 0.36
C CYS A 19 3.16 5.40 -0.61
N LYS A 20 3.35 6.65 -1.07
CA LYS A 20 4.48 7.04 -1.93
C LYS A 20 5.85 6.73 -1.32
N HIS A 21 5.96 6.71 0.00
CA HIS A 21 7.21 6.48 0.71
C HIS A 21 7.53 5.00 0.92
N TYR A 22 6.64 4.09 0.52
CA TYR A 22 6.89 2.66 0.52
C TYR A 22 7.60 2.29 -0.78
N PHE A 23 8.84 1.82 -0.67
CA PHE A 23 9.73 1.61 -1.81
C PHE A 23 9.32 0.37 -2.61
N ASP A 24 8.40 0.58 -3.54
CA ASP A 24 7.89 -0.43 -4.47
C ASP A 24 7.72 0.22 -5.86
N PRO A 25 8.83 0.45 -6.58
CA PRO A 25 8.83 1.20 -7.85
C PRO A 25 8.13 0.45 -8.98
N THR A 26 8.02 -0.87 -8.89
CA THR A 26 7.38 -1.75 -9.87
C THR A 26 5.90 -2.00 -9.58
N PHE A 27 5.35 -1.43 -8.51
CA PHE A 27 3.97 -1.61 -8.09
C PHE A 27 3.58 -3.09 -7.88
N GLU A 28 4.53 -3.94 -7.49
CA GLU A 28 4.31 -5.38 -7.32
C GLU A 28 3.29 -5.69 -6.22
N VAL A 29 3.16 -4.80 -5.24
CA VAL A 29 2.41 -5.06 -4.01
C VAL A 29 0.95 -4.62 -4.13
N ILE A 30 0.55 -3.93 -5.20
CA ILE A 30 -0.79 -3.37 -5.38
C ILE A 30 -1.33 -3.58 -6.80
N ALA A 31 -2.64 -3.74 -6.92
CA ALA A 31 -3.32 -3.84 -8.21
C ALA A 31 -4.75 -3.26 -8.13
N PRO A 32 -5.31 -2.74 -9.23
CA PRO A 32 -6.75 -2.42 -9.28
C PRO A 32 -7.56 -3.72 -9.23
N LYS A 33 -8.65 -3.74 -8.46
CA LYS A 33 -9.52 -4.93 -8.36
C LYS A 33 -10.37 -5.05 -9.62
N ARG A 34 -10.17 -6.12 -10.39
CA ARG A 34 -10.90 -6.36 -11.65
C ARG A 34 -12.42 -6.37 -11.41
N GLY A 35 -13.15 -5.60 -12.21
CA GLY A 35 -14.61 -5.51 -12.14
C GLY A 35 -15.17 -4.64 -11.01
N MET A 36 -14.31 -4.01 -10.19
CA MET A 36 -14.75 -3.12 -9.11
C MET A 36 -14.13 -1.73 -9.27
N LYS A 37 -14.95 -0.75 -9.67
CA LYS A 37 -14.51 0.64 -9.79
C LYS A 37 -14.06 1.18 -8.42
N ASP A 38 -12.97 1.92 -8.39
CA ASP A 38 -12.41 2.56 -7.20
C ASP A 38 -12.03 1.58 -6.08
N VAL A 39 -11.83 0.29 -6.37
CA VAL A 39 -11.33 -0.69 -5.41
C VAL A 39 -9.94 -1.14 -5.85
N TRP A 40 -9.01 -1.10 -4.91
CA TRP A 40 -7.64 -1.59 -5.08
C TRP A 40 -7.41 -2.75 -4.15
N GLU A 41 -6.52 -3.66 -4.56
CA GLU A 41 -6.04 -4.74 -3.74
C GLU A 41 -4.53 -4.61 -3.49
N TYR A 42 -4.09 -5.14 -2.36
CA TYR A 42 -2.69 -5.16 -1.97
C TYR A 42 -2.33 -6.48 -1.29
N GLU A 43 -1.09 -6.93 -1.47
CA GLU A 43 -0.62 -8.16 -0.85
C GLU A 43 -0.22 -7.90 0.61
N ARG A 44 -0.85 -8.59 1.55
CA ARG A 44 -0.59 -8.46 2.99
C ARG A 44 0.74 -9.10 3.37
N GLY A 45 1.53 -8.39 4.18
CA GLY A 45 2.74 -8.91 4.82
C GLY A 45 4.01 -8.76 3.99
N VAL A 46 3.92 -8.27 2.75
CA VAL A 46 5.11 -7.90 1.97
C VAL A 46 5.86 -6.80 2.70
N LYS A 47 7.17 -6.98 2.86
CA LYS A 47 8.06 -6.00 3.46
C LYS A 47 8.81 -5.27 2.36
N LYS A 48 8.82 -3.94 2.42
CA LYS A 48 9.70 -3.10 1.61
C LYS A 48 10.22 -1.92 2.46
N PRO A 49 11.35 -1.31 2.07
CA PRO A 49 11.89 -0.13 2.75
C PRO A 49 10.93 1.06 2.76
N CYS A 50 10.96 1.86 3.84
CA CYS A 50 10.29 3.15 3.90
C CYS A 50 11.29 4.30 3.79
N LEU A 51 11.12 5.13 2.77
CA LEU A 51 12.02 6.25 2.46
C LEU A 51 12.00 7.38 3.49
N LEU A 52 10.96 7.46 4.33
CA LEU A 52 10.86 8.44 5.43
C LEU A 52 11.45 7.95 6.76
N ARG A 53 11.88 6.69 6.83
CA ARG A 53 12.31 6.04 8.08
C ARG A 53 13.67 5.36 7.88
N ASP A 54 14.59 6.05 7.23
CA ASP A 54 15.96 5.57 6.96
C ASP A 54 15.98 4.16 6.37
N ASN A 55 15.11 3.90 5.40
CA ASN A 55 14.94 2.61 4.72
C ASN A 55 14.53 1.44 5.62
N ARG A 56 13.97 1.71 6.81
CA ARG A 56 13.39 0.67 7.67
C ARG A 56 12.32 -0.13 6.93
N GLU A 57 12.39 -1.45 7.05
CA GLU A 57 11.37 -2.34 6.52
C GLU A 57 10.01 -2.10 7.18
N MET A 58 8.99 -1.86 6.37
CA MET A 58 7.60 -1.73 6.79
C MET A 58 6.77 -2.82 6.12
N GLN A 59 5.78 -3.37 6.82
CA GLN A 59 4.85 -4.31 6.19
C GLN A 59 3.74 -3.54 5.45
N SER A 60 3.33 -4.07 4.31
CA SER A 60 2.34 -3.47 3.40
C SER A 60 1.04 -3.02 4.09
N GLN A 61 0.53 -3.78 5.07
CA GLN A 61 -0.70 -3.51 5.81
C GLN A 61 -0.57 -2.54 7.00
N MET A 62 0.64 -2.07 7.30
CA MET A 62 0.84 -1.08 8.38
C MET A 62 0.25 0.27 7.97
N THR A 63 -0.27 1.01 8.95
CA THR A 63 -0.77 2.37 8.72
C THR A 63 0.37 3.38 8.81
N CYS A 64 0.39 4.39 7.93
CA CYS A 64 1.39 5.46 7.96
C CYS A 64 0.80 6.77 8.52
N PRO A 65 1.41 7.40 9.54
CA PRO A 65 0.96 8.71 10.03
C PRO A 65 1.29 9.86 9.06
N LYS A 66 2.36 9.72 8.27
CA LYS A 66 2.77 10.64 7.19
C LYS A 66 2.36 10.09 5.82
N PHE A 67 1.12 9.60 5.73
CA PHE A 67 0.64 8.91 4.53
C PHE A 67 0.43 9.89 3.38
N GLU A 68 1.11 9.64 2.26
CA GLU A 68 0.80 10.23 0.96
C GLU A 68 0.38 9.15 -0.03
N VAL A 69 -0.77 9.34 -0.68
CA VAL A 69 -1.34 8.37 -1.63
C VAL A 69 -0.53 8.30 -2.94
N ARG A 70 -0.37 7.09 -3.51
CA ARG A 70 0.35 6.86 -4.78
C ARG A 70 -0.48 6.26 -5.94
N ILE A 71 -1.80 6.26 -5.84
CA ILE A 71 -2.75 5.64 -6.80
C ILE A 71 -3.96 6.51 -7.12
#